data_AF-A0A1F6QHU5-F1
#
_entry.id   AF-A0A1F6QHU5-F1
#
_cell.length_a   1.000
_cell.length_b   1.000
_cell.length_c   1.000
_cell.angle_alpha   90.00
_cell.angle_beta   90.00
_cell.angle_gamma   90.00
#
_symmetry.space_group_name_H-M   'P 1'
#
loop_
_entity.id
_entity.type
_entity.pdbx_description
1 polymer ?
#
loop_
_entity_poly.entity_id
_entity_poly.type
_entity_poly.pdbx_seq_one_letter_code
_entity_poly.pdbx_strand_id
1 'polypeptide(L)' 'MLEYELYELILMVSKSQKDDLQLDKQLVDIGIDSIGLIKLFLLIEEKADIHISDESIITNQLNTIGDILNLINGV' A
#
# COMPACT_ATOMS: atom_id res chain seq x y z
N MET A 1 -7.81 -0.99 12.57
CA MET A 1 -8.36 0.31 12.09
C MET A 1 -7.65 0.72 10.81
N LEU A 2 -6.32 0.78 10.79
CA LEU A 2 -5.50 1.03 9.59
C LEU A 2 -5.70 0.03 8.43
N GLU A 3 -5.91 -1.26 8.71
CA GLU A 3 -6.05 -2.28 7.66
C GLU A 3 -7.30 -2.07 6.76
N TYR A 4 -8.44 -1.69 7.36
CA TYR A 4 -9.64 -1.36 6.58
C TYR A 4 -9.46 -0.10 5.74
N GLU A 5 -8.72 0.87 6.25
CA GLU A 5 -8.42 2.11 5.53
C GLU A 5 -7.41 1.87 4.41
N LEU A 6 -6.43 0.98 4.60
CA LEU A 6 -5.45 0.62 3.60
C LEU A 6 -6.11 0.05 2.33
N TYR A 7 -7.12 -0.81 2.47
CA TYR A 7 -7.84 -1.34 1.32
C TYR A 7 -8.56 -0.25 0.52
N GLU A 8 -9.17 0.74 1.18
CA GLU A 8 -9.80 1.88 0.50
C GLU A 8 -8.75 2.73 -0.24
N LEU A 9 -7.60 2.99 0.38
CA LEU A 9 -6.50 3.72 -0.28
C LEU A 9 -5.93 2.96 -1.48
N ILE A 10 -5.82 1.62 -1.38
CA ILE A 10 -5.43 0.76 -2.49
C ILE A 10 -6.44 0.85 -3.64
N LEU A 11 -7.74 0.87 -3.37
CA LEU A 11 -8.76 1.03 -4.41
C LEU A 11 -8.66 2.38 -5.14
N MET A 12 -8.16 3.43 -4.49
CA MET A 12 -7.97 4.75 -5.13
C MET A 12 -6.84 4.76 -6.17
N VAL A 13 -5.86 3.85 -6.07
CA VAL A 13 -4.66 3.81 -6.93
C VAL A 13 -4.55 2.55 -7.78
N SER A 14 -5.42 1.57 -7.55
CA SER A 14 -5.46 0.28 -8.25
C SER A 14 -6.56 0.25 -9.31
N LYS A 15 -6.59 -0.81 -10.12
CA LYS A 15 -7.67 -1.09 -11.07
C LYS A 15 -8.60 -2.22 -10.59
N SER A 16 -8.47 -2.61 -9.33
CA SER A 16 -9.15 -3.77 -8.74
C SER A 16 -10.47 -3.42 -8.09
N GLN A 17 -11.27 -4.45 -7.85
CA GLN A 17 -12.47 -4.34 -7.02
C GLN A 17 -12.18 -4.78 -5.58
N LYS A 18 -13.02 -4.34 -4.64
CA LYS A 18 -12.85 -4.60 -3.21
C LYS A 18 -12.74 -6.10 -2.90
N ASP A 19 -13.50 -6.92 -3.60
CA ASP A 19 -13.55 -8.37 -3.40
C ASP A 19 -12.26 -9.09 -3.86
N ASP A 20 -11.39 -8.42 -4.62
CA ASP A 20 -10.14 -8.98 -5.13
C ASP A 20 -8.92 -8.72 -4.22
N LEU A 21 -9.10 -7.96 -3.13
CA LEU A 21 -8.00 -7.55 -2.25
C LEU A 21 -7.77 -8.56 -1.13
N GLN A 22 -6.56 -9.13 -1.10
CA GLN A 22 -6.09 -10.08 -0.09
C GLN A 22 -4.64 -9.74 0.27
N LEU A 23 -4.21 -10.04 1.50
CA LEU A 23 -2.87 -9.66 1.96
C LEU A 23 -1.73 -10.27 1.13
N ASP A 24 -1.90 -11.50 0.65
CA ASP A 24 -0.95 -12.21 -0.21
C ASP A 24 -1.04 -11.83 -1.70
N LYS A 25 -2.01 -10.98 -2.07
CA LYS A 25 -2.19 -10.51 -3.45
C LYS A 25 -1.01 -9.65 -3.87
N GLN A 26 -0.47 -9.93 -5.06
CA GLN A 26 0.59 -9.13 -5.65
C GLN A 26 0.06 -7.74 -6.06
N LEU A 27 0.84 -6.70 -5.77
CA LEU A 27 0.49 -5.31 -6.12
C LEU A 27 0.34 -5.14 -7.65
N VAL A 28 1.17 -5.84 -8.42
CA VAL A 28 1.11 -5.83 -9.89
C VAL A 28 -0.18 -6.45 -10.43
N ASP A 29 -0.73 -7.46 -9.75
CA ASP A 29 -1.96 -8.15 -10.16
C ASP A 29 -3.20 -7.28 -9.94
N ILE A 30 -3.11 -6.30 -9.04
CA ILE A 30 -4.16 -5.30 -8.80
C ILE A 30 -3.92 -4.00 -9.58
N GLY A 31 -2.89 -3.97 -10.42
CA GLY A 31 -2.59 -2.83 -11.29
C GLY A 31 -1.88 -1.66 -10.60
N ILE A 32 -1.22 -1.91 -9.46
CA ILE A 32 -0.32 -0.95 -8.83
C ILE A 32 1.06 -1.11 -9.45
N ASP A 33 1.48 -0.10 -10.20
CA ASP A 33 2.86 0.06 -10.70
C ASP A 33 3.71 0.91 -9.74
N SER A 34 4.96 1.20 -10.11
CA SER A 34 5.86 2.00 -9.26
C SER A 34 5.35 3.42 -8.98
N ILE A 35 4.60 4.03 -9.92
CA ILE A 35 4.00 5.35 -9.72
C ILE A 35 2.78 5.24 -8.79
N GLY A 36 1.95 4.22 -8.98
CA GLY A 36 0.83 3.89 -8.11
C GLY A 36 1.28 3.62 -6.67
N LEU A 37 2.42 2.95 -6.50
CA LEU A 37 3.01 2.68 -5.19
C LEU A 37 3.42 3.96 -4.46
N ILE A 38 4.09 4.89 -5.14
CA ILE A 38 4.45 6.20 -4.56
C ILE A 38 3.18 6.96 -4.17
N LYS A 39 2.16 6.99 -5.04
CA LYS A 39 0.88 7.65 -4.74
C LYS A 39 0.19 7.03 -3.52
N LEU A 40 0.24 5.70 -3.39
CA LEU A 40 -0.32 5.00 -2.25
C LEU A 40 0.33 5.45 -0.95
N PHE A 41 1.66 5.51 -0.91
CA PHE A 41 2.38 5.95 0.29
C PHE A 41 2.07 7.40 0.67
N LEU A 42 2.01 8.31 -0.30
CA LEU A 42 1.60 9.70 -0.04
C LEU A 42 0.19 9.78 0.59
N LEU A 43 -0.75 8.97 0.09
CA LEU A 43 -2.11 8.91 0.65
C LEU A 43 -2.13 8.31 2.06
N ILE A 44 -1.29 7.30 2.33
CA ILE A 44 -1.16 6.69 3.65
C ILE A 44 -0.59 7.70 4.65
N GLU A 45 0.51 8.38 4.30
CA GLU A 45 1.14 9.40 5.12
C GLU A 45 0.16 10.53 5.46
N GLU A 46 -0.58 11.05 4.46
CA GLU A 46 -1.60 12.08 4.65
C GLU A 46 -2.74 11.60 5.56
N LYS A 47 -3.19 10.35 5.39
CA LYS A 47 -4.34 9.82 6.12
C LYS A 47 -4.02 9.48 7.57
N ALA A 48 -2.84 8.92 7.82
CA ALA A 48 -2.42 8.44 9.12
C ALA A 48 -1.55 9.44 9.91
N ASP A 49 -1.19 10.58 9.32
CA ASP A 49 -0.27 11.58 9.89
C ASP A 49 1.08 10.95 10.31
N ILE A 50 1.60 10.07 9.43
CA ILE A 50 2.88 9.38 9.59
C ILE A 50 3.84 9.78 8.47
N HIS A 51 5.12 9.45 8.65
CA HIS A 51 6.12 9.56 7.60
C HIS A 51 6.79 8.22 7.34
N ILE A 52 6.81 7.79 6.09
CA ILE A 52 7.46 6.58 5.61
C ILE A 52 8.67 7.00 4.79
N SER A 53 9.87 6.67 5.26
CA SER A 53 11.08 7.10 4.56
C SER A 53 11.21 6.43 3.20
N ASP A 54 11.70 7.18 2.19
CA ASP A 54 11.99 6.65 0.86
C ASP A 54 12.92 5.44 0.91
N GLU A 55 13.89 5.44 1.84
CA GLU A 55 14.79 4.31 2.07
C GLU A 55 14.03 3.05 2.48
N SER A 56 13.04 3.17 3.36
CA SER A 56 12.19 2.04 3.76
C SER A 56 11.38 1.47 2.60
N ILE A 57 10.93 2.32 1.66
CA ILE A 57 10.19 1.88 0.47
C ILE A 57 11.11 1.15 -0.51
N ILE A 58 12.34 1.62 -0.67
CA ILE A 58 13.31 1.02 -1.61
C ILE A 58 13.89 -0.30 -1.07
N THR A 59 14.15 -0.37 0.24
CA THR A 59 14.82 -1.52 0.88
C THR A 59 13.86 -2.66 1.19
N ASN A 60 12.60 -2.37 1.52
CA ASN A 60 11.58 -3.40 1.64
C ASN A 60 11.13 -3.77 0.24
N GLN A 61 11.33 -5.03 -0.15
CA GLN A 61 10.81 -5.55 -1.42
C GLN A 61 9.29 -5.66 -1.32
N LEU A 62 8.57 -4.57 -1.57
CA LEU A 62 7.12 -4.48 -1.48
C LEU A 62 6.47 -5.14 -2.70
N ASN A 63 6.01 -6.38 -2.54
CA ASN A 63 5.41 -7.15 -3.63
C ASN A 63 3.91 -7.37 -3.41
N THR A 64 3.47 -7.40 -2.16
CA THR A 64 2.09 -7.73 -1.76
C THR A 64 1.45 -6.64 -0.92
N ILE A 65 0.12 -6.69 -0.77
CA ILE A 65 -0.62 -5.82 0.16
C ILE A 65 -0.12 -6.01 1.60
N GLY A 66 0.18 -7.25 1.99
CA GLY A 66 0.72 -7.59 3.30
C GLY A 66 2.07 -6.96 3.58
N ASP A 67 2.93 -6.84 2.57
CA ASP A 67 4.23 -6.15 2.73
C ASP A 67 4.04 -4.68 3.07
N ILE A 68 3.06 -4.01 2.43
CA ILE A 68 2.71 -2.62 2.72
C ILE A 68 2.16 -2.50 4.15
N LEU A 69 1.23 -3.38 4.54
CA LEU A 69 0.66 -3.38 5.88
C LEU A 69 1.73 -3.60 6.96
N ASN A 70 2.66 -4.53 6.72
CA ASN A 70 3.77 -4.80 7.63
C ASN A 70 4.71 -3.60 7.76
N LEU A 71 5.01 -2.92 6.65
CA LEU A 71 5.82 -1.70 6.66
C LEU A 71 5.14 -0.61 7.51
N ILE A 72 3.86 -0.33 7.27
CA ILE A 72 3.12 0.72 7.99
C ILE A 72 3.01 0.42 9.49
N ASN A 73 2.77 -0.84 9.87
CA ASN A 73 2.71 -1.24 11.28
C ASN A 73 4.08 -1.22 11.99
N GLY A 74 5.18 -1.15 11.23
CA GLY A 74 6.53 -1.02 11.77
C GLY A 74 6.97 0.43 12.00
N VAL A 75 6.16 1.40 11.57
CA VAL A 75 6.36 2.85 11.77
C VAL A 75 5.66 3.30 13.05
#